data_AF-A0A816D8Y5-F1
#
_entry.id   AF-A0A816D8Y5-F1
#
_cell.length_a   1.000
_cell.length_b   1.000
_cell.length_c   1.000
_cell.angle_alpha   90.00
_cell.angle_beta   90.00
_cell.angle_gamma   90.00
#
_symmetry.space_group_name_H-M   'P 1'
#
loop_
_entity.id
_entity.type
_entity.pdbx_description
1 polymer ?
#
loop_
_entity_poly.entity_id
_entity_poly.type
_entity_poly.pdbx_seq_one_letter_code
_entity_poly.pdbx_strand_id
1 'polypeptide(L)'
;MYRCEHSTKCISKHRLVDGIRDCPFDDDETFSHSCSLSDVHHRFTCSIAGDKKCFSPITIEDEKNNCEKGEDEIISKGWIHNGNTFQMICDGRPTELFP
;
A
#
# COMPACT_ATOMS: atom_id res chain seq x y z
N MET A 1 14.44 2.38 -4.30
CA MET A 1 13.82 2.84 -5.56
C MET A 1 13.45 1.62 -6.41
N TYR A 2 12.35 1.71 -7.14
CA TYR A 2 11.89 0.74 -8.14
C TYR A 2 11.79 1.46 -9.49
N ARG A 3 12.12 0.81 -10.60
CA ARG A 3 12.00 1.36 -11.95
C ARG A 3 10.86 0.63 -12.64
N CYS A 4 9.87 1.38 -13.10
CA CYS A 4 8.73 0.83 -13.80
C CYS A 4 9.17 0.07 -15.06
N GLU A 5 8.52 -1.05 -15.35
CA GLU A 5 8.76 -1.80 -16.57
C GLU A 5 8.48 -0.95 -17.81
N HIS A 6 9.30 -1.12 -18.86
CA HIS A 6 9.20 -0.39 -20.13
C HIS A 6 9.13 1.14 -20.01
N SER A 7 9.64 1.71 -18.91
CA SER A 7 9.62 3.14 -18.63
C SER A 7 10.90 3.61 -17.97
N THR A 8 11.19 4.90 -18.12
CA THR A 8 12.27 5.58 -17.38
C THR A 8 11.80 6.11 -16.03
N LYS A 9 10.50 5.95 -15.71
CA LYS A 9 9.92 6.37 -14.43
C LYS A 9 10.46 5.49 -13.31
N CYS A 10 10.88 6.14 -12.24
CA CYS A 10 11.32 5.48 -11.02
C CYS A 10 10.49 5.98 -9.84
N ILE A 11 10.10 5.06 -8.97
CA ILE A 11 9.24 5.30 -7.83
C ILE A 11 9.91 4.82 -6.54
N SER A 12 9.40 5.26 -5.40
CA SER A 12 9.82 4.71 -4.11
C SER A 12 9.32 3.26 -3.98
N LYS A 13 10.08 2.39 -3.32
CA LYS A 13 9.62 1.00 -3.06
C LYS A 13 8.40 0.96 -2.13
N HIS A 14 8.17 2.03 -1.36
CA HIS A 14 6.97 2.20 -0.54
C HIS A 14 5.69 2.37 -1.38
N ARG A 15 5.82 2.71 -2.67
CA ARG A 15 4.72 2.84 -3.63
C ARG A 15 4.32 1.51 -4.28
N LEU A 16 5.03 0.42 -3.96
CA LEU A 16 4.71 -0.90 -4.50
C LEU A 16 3.57 -1.52 -3.72
N VAL A 17 2.51 -1.92 -4.43
CA VAL A 17 1.33 -2.60 -3.90
C VAL A 17 0.63 -1.75 -2.85
N ASP A 18 0.29 -0.53 -3.25
CA ASP A 18 -0.31 0.47 -2.38
C ASP A 18 -1.68 0.98 -2.86
N GLY A 19 -2.23 0.34 -3.89
CA GLY A 19 -3.52 0.65 -4.49
C GLY A 19 -3.48 1.81 -5.48
N ILE A 20 -2.33 2.46 -5.68
CA ILE A 20 -2.15 3.59 -6.59
C ILE A 20 -1.28 3.16 -7.76
N ARG A 21 -1.82 3.28 -8.98
CA ARG A 21 -1.05 3.05 -10.20
C ARG A 21 -0.08 4.21 -10.45
N ASP A 22 1.13 4.07 -9.96
CA ASP A 22 2.25 4.95 -10.24
C ASP A 22 2.97 4.58 -11.54
N CYS A 23 3.02 3.29 -11.93
CA CYS A 23 3.67 2.86 -13.17
C CYS A 23 2.74 2.82 -14.40
N PRO A 24 3.27 3.11 -15.60
CA PRO A 24 2.46 3.13 -16.82
C PRO A 24 1.91 1.75 -17.21
N PHE A 25 2.51 0.66 -16.72
CA PHE A 25 2.07 -0.72 -16.99
C PHE A 25 1.52 -1.44 -15.76
N ASP A 26 1.28 -0.73 -14.64
CA ASP A 26 0.68 -1.30 -13.41
C ASP A 26 1.53 -2.41 -12.75
N ASP A 27 2.82 -2.43 -13.07
CA ASP A 27 3.81 -3.37 -12.55
C ASP A 27 4.16 -3.12 -11.08
N ASP A 28 3.90 -1.91 -10.59
CA ASP A 28 4.00 -1.53 -9.19
C ASP A 28 2.93 -2.18 -8.29
N GLU A 29 1.72 -2.35 -8.81
CA GLU A 29 0.58 -2.91 -8.07
C GLU A 29 0.49 -4.45 -8.16
N THR A 30 1.13 -5.01 -9.18
CA THR A 30 1.23 -6.45 -9.41
C THR A 30 2.56 -7.06 -8.91
N PHE A 31 3.33 -6.32 -8.12
CA PHE A 31 4.64 -6.75 -7.63
C PHE A 31 4.56 -7.97 -6.70
N SER A 32 4.98 -9.14 -7.20
CA SER A 32 4.86 -10.44 -6.50
C SER A 32 5.72 -10.58 -5.23
N HIS A 33 6.82 -9.84 -5.13
CA HIS A 33 7.77 -9.95 -4.00
C HIS A 33 7.55 -8.88 -2.93
N SER A 34 6.31 -8.41 -2.76
CA SER A 34 5.97 -7.32 -1.85
C SER A 34 6.37 -7.61 -0.39
N CYS A 35 6.31 -8.88 0.04
CA CYS A 35 6.76 -9.31 1.36
C CYS A 35 8.28 -9.38 1.54
N SER A 36 9.06 -9.26 0.46
CA SER A 36 10.54 -9.23 0.51
C SER A 36 11.10 -7.81 0.53
N LEU A 37 10.23 -6.79 0.58
CA LEU A 37 10.64 -5.40 0.65
C LEU A 37 11.24 -5.08 2.03
N SER A 38 12.24 -4.22 2.06
CA SER A 38 12.98 -3.85 3.27
C SER A 38 12.11 -3.24 4.37
N ASP A 39 10.96 -2.69 4.00
CA ASP A 39 9.96 -2.06 4.85
C ASP A 39 8.86 -3.02 5.31
N VAL A 40 9.06 -4.35 5.21
CA VAL A 40 8.04 -5.36 5.53
C VAL A 40 7.38 -5.20 6.90
N HIS A 41 8.11 -4.72 7.92
CA HIS A 41 7.57 -4.48 9.27
C HIS A 41 6.50 -3.39 9.34
N HIS A 42 6.43 -2.55 8.30
CA HIS A 42 5.43 -1.50 8.15
C HIS A 42 4.40 -1.84 7.08
N ARG A 43 4.28 -3.12 6.68
CA ARG A 43 3.32 -3.57 5.68
C ARG A 43 2.27 -4.46 6.29
N PHE A 44 1.03 -4.33 5.82
CA PHE A 44 -0.06 -5.21 6.17
C PHE A 44 0.08 -6.51 5.39
N THR A 45 -0.01 -7.66 6.05
CA THR A 45 0.12 -8.96 5.38
C THR A 45 -1.18 -9.72 5.45
N CYS A 46 -1.70 -10.14 4.30
CA CYS A 46 -2.84 -11.05 4.20
C CYS A 46 -2.57 -12.18 3.21
N SER A 47 -3.39 -13.22 3.27
CA SER A 47 -3.28 -14.38 2.38
C SER A 47 -4.29 -14.27 1.25
N ILE A 48 -3.82 -14.31 0.01
CA ILE A 48 -4.65 -14.25 -1.20
C ILE A 48 -4.38 -15.51 -2.01
N ALA A 49 -5.41 -16.33 -2.22
CA ALA A 49 -5.33 -17.59 -2.96
C ALA A 49 -4.27 -18.58 -2.43
N GLY A 50 -3.91 -18.46 -1.14
CA GLY A 50 -2.87 -19.28 -0.49
C GLY A 50 -1.46 -18.67 -0.48
N ASP A 51 -1.24 -17.56 -1.21
CA ASP A 51 0.01 -16.82 -1.20
C ASP A 51 -0.03 -15.63 -0.24
N LYS A 52 1.10 -15.33 0.40
CA LYS A 52 1.22 -14.15 1.28
C LYS A 52 1.50 -12.91 0.44
N LYS A 53 0.63 -11.92 0.53
CA LYS A 53 0.83 -10.61 -0.10
C LYS A 53 0.94 -9.53 0.96
N CYS A 54 1.90 -8.62 0.79
CA CYS A 54 2.19 -7.56 1.74
C CYS A 54 1.86 -6.19 1.15
N PHE A 55 0.81 -5.58 1.66
CA PHE A 55 0.24 -4.32 1.22
C PHE A 55 0.80 -3.13 2.01
N SER A 56 0.75 -1.96 1.39
CA SER A 56 1.02 -0.70 2.08
C SER A 56 -0.07 -0.40 3.12
N PRO A 57 0.23 0.23 4.26
CA PRO A 57 -0.78 0.60 5.26
C PRO A 57 -1.87 1.53 4.75
N ILE A 58 -1.68 2.19 3.59
CA ILE A 58 -2.70 3.07 3.01
C ILE A 58 -3.87 2.30 2.40
N THR A 59 -3.73 0.99 2.21
CA THR A 59 -4.79 0.10 1.70
C THR A 59 -5.58 -0.56 2.83
N ILE A 60 -5.42 -0.07 4.07
CA ILE A 60 -6.20 -0.55 5.21
C ILE A 60 -7.31 0.47 5.41
N GLU A 61 -8.56 0.00 5.53
CA GLU A 61 -9.75 0.85 5.64
C GLU A 61 -9.86 1.87 4.48
N ASP A 62 -9.48 1.46 3.26
CA ASP A 62 -9.55 2.32 2.06
C ASP A 62 -10.88 2.17 1.29
N GLU A 63 -11.86 1.51 1.89
CA GLU A 63 -13.15 1.11 1.33
C GLU A 63 -13.05 0.07 0.20
N LYS A 64 -11.86 -0.52 -0.04
CA LYS A 64 -11.66 -1.59 -1.01
C LYS A 64 -11.19 -2.85 -0.31
N ASN A 65 -11.78 -3.97 -0.71
CA ASN A 65 -11.35 -5.27 -0.25
C ASN A 65 -10.11 -5.72 -1.03
N ASN A 66 -8.91 -5.42 -0.53
CA ASN A 66 -7.64 -5.85 -1.07
C ASN A 66 -7.28 -7.29 -0.68
N CYS A 67 -7.78 -7.78 0.45
CA CYS A 67 -7.56 -9.16 0.88
C CYS A 67 -8.70 -10.10 0.45
N GLU A 68 -8.47 -11.42 0.45
CA GLU A 68 -9.53 -12.35 0.03
C GLU A 68 -10.73 -12.36 1.02
N LYS A 69 -10.46 -12.06 2.29
CA LYS A 69 -11.45 -12.11 3.38
C LYS A 69 -11.87 -10.74 3.91
N GLY A 70 -11.38 -9.63 3.35
CA GLY A 70 -11.70 -8.28 3.86
C GLY A 70 -11.12 -7.97 5.23
N GLU A 71 -10.05 -8.64 5.62
CA GLU A 71 -9.35 -8.40 6.89
C GLU A 71 -8.65 -7.04 6.99
N ASP A 72 -8.37 -6.43 5.83
CA ASP A 72 -7.90 -5.06 5.64
C ASP A 72 -8.99 -4.00 5.89
N GLU A 73 -10.27 -4.34 5.67
CA GLU A 73 -11.40 -3.42 5.85
C GLU A 73 -12.16 -3.63 7.19
N ILE A 74 -11.71 -4.58 8.00
CA ILE A 74 -12.25 -4.81 9.34
C ILE A 74 -11.57 -3.84 10.30
N ILE A 75 -12.37 -2.98 10.93
CA ILE A 75 -11.98 -2.07 12.03
C ILE A 75 -11.47 -2.90 13.23
N SER A 76 -10.23 -3.36 13.14
CA SER A 76 -9.54 -3.98 14.24
C SER A 76 -8.83 -2.88 14.99
N LYS A 77 -9.29 -2.58 16.20
CA LYS A 77 -8.73 -1.60 17.17
C LYS A 77 -7.21 -1.76 17.47
N GLY A 78 -6.50 -2.65 16.76
CA GLY A 78 -5.07 -2.94 16.90
C GLY A 78 -4.15 -2.24 15.89
N TRP A 79 -4.65 -1.73 14.76
CA TRP A 79 -3.87 -0.83 13.91
C TRP A 79 -4.15 0.61 14.34
N ILE A 80 -3.57 1.00 15.48
CA ILE A 80 -3.51 2.42 15.82
C ILE A 80 -2.74 3.10 14.69
N HIS A 81 -3.44 3.88 13.87
CA HIS A 81 -2.90 4.80 12.87
C HIS A 81 -2.04 5.89 13.56
N ASN A 82 -0.94 5.49 14.20
CA ASN A 82 0.05 6.40 14.79
C ASN A 82 1.20 6.69 13.81
N GLY A 83 1.16 6.13 12.60
CA GLY A 83 2.12 6.42 11.55
C GLY A 83 1.47 7.28 10.47
N ASN A 84 1.86 8.55 10.41
CA ASN A 84 1.75 9.31 9.16
C ASN A 84 2.51 8.52 8.10
N THR A 85 1.83 7.92 7.12
CA THR A 85 2.55 7.23 6.04
C THR A 85 3.34 8.26 5.26
N PHE A 86 4.51 7.88 4.74
CA PHE A 86 5.31 8.78 3.90
C PHE A 86 4.50 9.37 2.76
N GLN A 87 3.49 8.63 2.29
CA GLN A 87 2.58 9.14 1.27
C GLN A 87 1.63 10.22 1.78
N MET A 88 1.03 10.05 2.96
CA MET A 88 0.18 11.10 3.55
C MET A 88 0.94 12.41 3.78
N ILE A 89 2.27 12.34 3.99
CA ILE A 89 3.13 13.52 4.17
C ILE A 89 3.44 14.20 2.83
N CYS A 90 3.69 13.43 1.78
CA CYS A 90 4.11 13.94 0.47
C CYS A 90 2.95 14.34 -0.46
N ASP A 91 1.78 13.69 -0.33
CA ASP A 91 0.61 13.98 -1.17
C ASP A 91 -0.25 15.13 -0.63
N GLY A 92 0.07 15.64 0.57
CA GLY A 92 -0.57 16.81 1.17
C GLY A 92 -2.08 16.66 1.36
N ARG A 93 -2.56 16.36 2.57
CA ARG A 93 -3.99 16.54 2.83
C ARG A 93 -4.40 18.00 2.55
N PRO A 94 -5.52 18.25 1.86
CA PRO A 94 -6.24 19.50 2.07
C PRO A 94 -6.70 19.46 3.53
N THR A 95 -6.09 20.29 4.35
CA THR A 95 -6.55 20.61 5.69
C THR A 95 -7.77 21.50 5.57
N GLU A 96 -8.89 20.95 5.10
CA GLU A 96 -10.16 21.68 5.08
C GLU A 96 -11.27 20.72 5.55
N LEU A 97 -12.02 21.20 6.55
CA LEU A 97 -13.29 20.70 7.09
C LEU A 97 -13.21 19.70 8.26
N PHE A 98 -12.86 20.23 9.43
CA PHE A 98 -13.67 19.99 10.64
C PHE A 98 -14.37 21.32 11.00
N PRO A 99 -15.72 21.38 11.08
CA PRO A 99 -16.37 22.36 11.96
C PRO A 99 -16.20 21.98 13.44
#